data_AF-C9LIE6-F1
#
_entry.id   AF-C9LIE6-F1
#
_cell.length_a   1.000
_cell.length_b   1.000
_cell.length_c   1.000
_cell.angle_alpha   90.00
_cell.angle_beta   90.00
_cell.angle_gamma   90.00
#
_symmetry.space_group_name_H-M   'P 1'
#
loop_
_entity.id
_entity.type
_entity.pdbx_description
1 polymer ?
#
loop_
_entity_poly.entity_id
_entity_poly.type
_entity_poly.pdbx_seq_one_letter_code
_entity_poly.pdbx_strand_id
1 'polypeptide(L)'
;MKRTISLFITVICFSSLFSQSAKDVLDKTAAKIANSGSLKVSFTTTFYNGLKPNGNTNGTILLKGNKFKLTSREVSVWYDGKTEWSLVAGNNEVNVSTPSASEAAMMNPYTFTSLYKKGYNTSIKDTKYAGKPCKEVALQAQNKGNQIQRLLVIVDANYTPLNIRIKNKQGNWIRFAITEFKPNQQVSNSAFRFNPKDFPNIEIIDLR
;
A
#
# COMPACT_ATOMS: atom_id res chain seq x y z
N MET A 1 30.58 -70.40 -2.49
CA MET A 1 29.99 -69.38 -1.59
C MET A 1 29.78 -68.10 -2.39
N LYS A 2 28.54 -67.76 -2.78
CA LYS A 2 28.23 -66.58 -3.60
C LYS A 2 27.81 -65.43 -2.67
N ARG A 3 28.58 -64.35 -2.65
CA ARG A 3 28.29 -63.13 -1.87
C ARG A 3 27.49 -62.17 -2.74
N THR A 4 26.22 -61.96 -2.41
CA THR A 4 25.38 -60.92 -3.02
C THR A 4 25.57 -59.61 -2.26
N ILE A 5 26.14 -58.59 -2.92
CA ILE A 5 26.27 -57.23 -2.40
C ILE A 5 25.01 -56.47 -2.85
N SER A 6 24.12 -56.16 -1.91
CA SER A 6 22.97 -55.29 -2.17
C SER A 6 23.40 -53.83 -2.02
N LEU A 7 23.34 -53.08 -3.12
CA LEU A 7 23.66 -51.65 -3.18
C LEU A 7 22.39 -50.85 -2.86
N PHE A 8 22.36 -50.17 -1.71
CA PHE A 8 21.30 -49.25 -1.32
C PHE A 8 21.52 -47.90 -2.03
N ILE A 9 20.65 -47.53 -2.96
CA ILE A 9 20.65 -46.22 -3.63
C ILE A 9 19.79 -45.27 -2.80
N THR A 10 20.43 -44.37 -2.05
CA THR A 10 19.76 -43.28 -1.34
C THR A 10 19.43 -42.17 -2.34
N VAL A 11 18.15 -41.99 -2.66
CA VAL A 11 17.66 -40.88 -3.47
C VAL A 11 17.63 -39.63 -2.60
N ILE A 12 18.62 -38.75 -2.77
CA ILE A 12 18.63 -37.42 -2.16
C ILE A 12 17.73 -36.52 -3.01
N CYS A 13 16.47 -36.34 -2.59
CA CYS A 13 15.60 -35.30 -3.12
C CYS A 13 16.17 -33.91 -2.75
N PHE A 14 16.94 -33.31 -3.65
CA PHE A 14 17.22 -31.89 -3.61
C PHE A 14 15.92 -31.12 -3.92
N SER A 15 15.16 -30.75 -2.89
CA SER A 15 14.17 -29.69 -3.04
C SER A 15 14.93 -28.39 -3.22
N SER A 16 15.08 -27.94 -4.47
CA SER A 16 15.57 -26.59 -4.77
C SER A 16 14.63 -25.59 -4.07
N LEU A 17 15.11 -24.98 -3.00
CA LEU A 17 14.45 -23.85 -2.36
C LEU A 17 14.46 -22.69 -3.36
N PHE A 18 13.42 -22.60 -4.20
CA PHE A 18 13.23 -21.46 -5.07
C PHE A 18 13.09 -20.22 -4.18
N SER A 19 14.14 -19.39 -4.14
CA SER A 19 14.08 -18.09 -3.49
C SER A 19 13.04 -17.24 -4.20
N GLN A 20 12.03 -16.80 -3.46
CA GLN A 20 10.93 -16.04 -4.02
C GLN A 20 11.45 -14.66 -4.49
N SER A 21 11.15 -14.28 -5.73
CA SER A 21 11.60 -12.98 -6.23
C SER A 21 10.78 -11.84 -5.62
N ALA A 22 11.37 -10.63 -5.58
CA ALA A 22 10.66 -9.41 -5.17
C ALA A 22 9.40 -9.18 -6.01
N LYS A 23 9.49 -9.46 -7.31
CA LYS A 23 8.38 -9.33 -8.25
C LYS A 23 7.25 -10.31 -7.92
N ASP A 24 7.55 -11.57 -7.63
CA ASP A 24 6.51 -12.57 -7.33
C ASP A 24 5.71 -12.21 -6.07
N VAL A 25 6.40 -11.71 -5.04
CA VAL A 25 5.74 -11.26 -3.81
C VAL A 25 4.81 -10.09 -4.10
N LEU A 26 5.28 -9.10 -4.87
CA LEU A 26 4.48 -7.93 -5.23
C LEU A 26 3.32 -8.27 -6.16
N ASP A 27 3.50 -9.18 -7.12
CA ASP A 27 2.44 -9.68 -8.00
C ASP A 27 1.34 -10.34 -7.18
N LYS A 28 1.69 -11.24 -6.25
CA LYS A 28 0.73 -11.93 -5.38
C LYS A 28 0.01 -10.98 -4.42
N THR A 29 0.74 -10.02 -3.84
CA THR A 29 0.13 -8.97 -3.01
C THR A 29 -0.84 -8.09 -3.81
N ALA A 30 -0.45 -7.67 -5.02
CA ALA A 30 -1.31 -6.89 -5.90
C ALA A 30 -2.57 -7.66 -6.30
N ALA A 31 -2.43 -8.94 -6.67
CA ALA A 31 -3.55 -9.81 -6.99
C ALA A 31 -4.51 -9.98 -5.79
N LYS A 32 -3.98 -10.17 -4.58
CA LYS A 32 -4.80 -10.27 -3.36
C LYS A 32 -5.65 -9.01 -3.14
N ILE A 33 -5.06 -7.83 -3.30
CA ILE A 33 -5.78 -6.55 -3.16
C ILE A 33 -6.83 -6.41 -4.28
N ALA A 34 -6.46 -6.68 -5.53
CA ALA A 34 -7.38 -6.59 -6.67
C ALA A 34 -8.59 -7.54 -6.53
N ASN A 35 -8.37 -8.74 -6.01
CA ASN A 35 -9.41 -9.76 -5.79
C ASN A 35 -10.22 -9.55 -4.50
N SER A 36 -9.94 -8.48 -3.73
CA SER A 36 -10.64 -8.19 -2.47
C SER A 36 -11.98 -7.49 -2.66
N GLY A 37 -12.43 -7.22 -3.91
CA GLY A 37 -13.64 -6.45 -4.17
C GLY A 37 -13.52 -5.02 -3.62
N SER A 38 -14.38 -4.66 -2.67
CA SER A 38 -14.16 -3.45 -1.85
C SER A 38 -13.35 -3.80 -0.61
N LEU A 39 -12.28 -3.06 -0.35
CA LEU A 39 -11.34 -3.33 0.73
C LEU A 39 -11.31 -2.15 1.70
N LYS A 40 -11.59 -2.40 2.99
CA LYS A 40 -11.36 -1.44 4.07
C LYS A 40 -10.08 -1.81 4.82
N VAL A 41 -9.22 -0.82 5.02
CA VAL A 41 -7.95 -0.98 5.74
C VAL A 41 -7.89 0.08 6.83
N SER A 42 -7.51 -0.33 8.03
CA SER A 42 -7.18 0.59 9.12
C SER A 42 -5.68 0.61 9.32
N PHE A 43 -5.12 1.78 9.63
CA PHE A 43 -3.68 1.95 9.79
C PHE A 43 -3.34 3.06 10.79
N THR A 44 -2.13 2.98 11.33
CA THR A 44 -1.46 4.09 12.00
C THR A 44 -0.41 4.66 11.05
N THR A 45 -0.55 5.94 10.73
CA THR A 45 0.42 6.73 9.97
C THR A 45 1.43 7.35 10.92
N THR A 46 2.71 7.30 10.58
CA THR A 46 3.77 8.05 11.28
C THR A 46 4.53 8.87 10.25
N PHE A 47 4.59 10.17 10.48
CA PHE A 47 5.39 11.07 9.65
C PHE A 47 6.80 11.17 10.24
N TYR A 48 7.80 11.42 9.40
CA TYR A 48 9.18 11.56 9.84
C TYR A 48 9.81 12.80 9.24
N ASN A 49 10.60 13.49 10.06
CA ASN A 49 11.57 14.47 9.62
C ASN A 49 12.95 13.80 9.62
N GLY A 50 13.45 13.44 8.44
CA GLY A 50 14.60 12.54 8.30
C GLY A 50 14.31 11.15 8.91
N LEU A 51 15.02 10.79 9.98
CA LEU A 51 14.82 9.53 10.71
C LEU A 51 13.99 9.68 11.98
N LYS A 52 13.67 10.92 12.40
CA LYS A 52 12.95 11.18 13.65
C LYS A 52 11.44 11.18 13.39
N PRO A 53 10.63 10.41 14.15
CA PRO A 53 9.18 10.52 14.09
C PRO A 53 8.73 11.95 14.40
N ASN A 54 7.76 12.43 13.64
CA ASN A 54 7.16 13.76 13.76
C ASN A 54 5.63 13.63 13.77
N GLY A 55 5.11 13.05 14.84
CA GLY A 55 3.68 12.78 15.00
C GLY A 55 3.20 11.49 14.33
N ASN A 56 2.04 11.04 14.79
CA ASN A 56 1.31 9.92 14.24
C ASN A 56 -0.19 10.23 14.22
N THR A 57 -0.92 9.54 13.37
CA THR A 57 -2.37 9.59 13.33
C THR A 57 -2.95 8.27 12.86
N ASN A 58 -4.14 7.94 13.32
CA ASN A 58 -4.86 6.76 12.85
C ASN A 58 -5.78 7.15 11.69
N GLY A 59 -5.89 6.25 10.72
CA GLY A 59 -6.75 6.45 9.58
C GLY A 59 -7.32 5.15 9.06
N THR A 60 -8.29 5.31 8.17
CA THR A 60 -8.83 4.24 7.37
C THR A 60 -8.78 4.62 5.90
N ILE A 61 -8.62 3.62 5.04
CA ILE A 61 -8.85 3.76 3.62
C ILE A 61 -9.83 2.70 3.17
N LEU A 62 -10.84 3.15 2.42
CA LEU A 62 -11.73 2.29 1.67
C LEU A 62 -11.30 2.32 0.20
N LEU A 63 -11.22 1.17 -0.45
CA LEU A 63 -10.79 1.00 -1.83
C LEU A 63 -11.84 0.21 -2.61
N LYS A 64 -12.08 0.58 -3.87
CA LYS A 64 -12.87 -0.21 -4.83
C LYS A 64 -12.44 0.13 -6.26
N GLY A 65 -11.71 -0.78 -6.91
CA GLY A 65 -11.08 -0.49 -8.19
C GLY A 65 -10.08 0.66 -8.07
N ASN A 66 -10.25 1.71 -8.88
CA ASN A 66 -9.46 2.94 -8.81
C ASN A 66 -10.00 3.99 -7.84
N LYS A 67 -11.14 3.73 -7.17
CA LYS A 67 -11.78 4.67 -6.24
C LYS A 67 -11.24 4.47 -4.84
N PHE A 68 -11.13 5.56 -4.08
CA PHE A 68 -10.77 5.47 -2.67
C PHE A 68 -11.43 6.55 -1.81
N LYS A 69 -11.59 6.24 -0.53
CA LYS A 69 -11.90 7.22 0.52
C LYS A 69 -10.88 7.06 1.63
N LEU A 70 -10.09 8.10 1.86
CA LEU A 70 -9.20 8.22 3.01
C LEU A 70 -9.94 8.98 4.12
N THR A 71 -9.82 8.52 5.36
CA THR A 71 -10.36 9.23 6.51
C THR A 71 -9.40 9.10 7.67
N SER A 72 -8.90 10.23 8.16
CA SER A 72 -8.22 10.36 9.45
C SER A 72 -8.90 11.46 10.28
N ARG A 73 -8.32 11.78 11.44
CA ARG A 73 -8.79 12.91 12.26
C ARG A 73 -8.53 14.26 11.58
N GLU A 74 -7.48 14.35 10.78
CA GLU A 74 -6.98 15.59 10.18
C GLU A 74 -7.52 15.82 8.77
N VAL A 75 -7.85 14.76 8.03
CA VAL A 75 -8.26 14.90 6.63
C VAL A 75 -9.24 13.80 6.21
N SER A 76 -10.20 14.18 5.37
CA SER A 76 -11.00 13.25 4.59
C SER A 76 -10.78 13.53 3.11
N VAL A 77 -10.42 12.48 2.36
CA VAL A 77 -10.22 12.55 0.91
C VAL A 77 -11.15 11.56 0.24
N TRP A 78 -11.88 11.98 -0.76
CA TRP A 78 -12.70 11.13 -1.62
C TRP A 78 -12.15 11.20 -3.03
N TYR A 79 -12.08 10.06 -3.71
CA TYR A 79 -11.71 9.99 -5.10
C TYR A 79 -12.60 8.97 -5.81
N ASP A 80 -13.36 9.43 -6.79
CA ASP A 80 -14.34 8.61 -7.51
C ASP A 80 -13.77 7.91 -8.75
N GLY A 81 -12.45 8.01 -8.96
CA GLY A 81 -11.75 7.56 -10.15
C GLY A 81 -11.45 8.67 -11.16
N LYS A 82 -11.97 9.89 -10.94
CA LYS A 82 -11.69 11.06 -11.77
C LYS A 82 -11.54 12.32 -10.92
N THR A 83 -12.52 12.63 -10.08
CA THR A 83 -12.56 13.82 -9.24
C THR A 83 -12.13 13.49 -7.82
N GLU A 84 -11.32 14.36 -7.25
CA GLU A 84 -10.92 14.33 -5.85
C GLU A 84 -11.66 15.43 -5.08
N TRP A 85 -12.07 15.09 -3.87
CA TRP A 85 -12.52 16.05 -2.86
C TRP A 85 -11.62 15.90 -1.64
N SER A 86 -11.07 17.01 -1.15
CA SER A 86 -10.22 17.03 0.04
C SER A 86 -10.76 18.01 1.07
N LEU A 87 -11.04 17.50 2.27
CA LEU A 87 -11.52 18.24 3.42
C LEU A 87 -10.49 18.10 4.55
N VAL A 88 -9.86 19.21 4.92
CA VAL A 88 -8.97 19.26 6.10
C VAL A 88 -9.80 19.63 7.32
N ALA A 89 -9.65 18.88 8.40
CA ALA A 89 -10.36 19.14 9.64
C ALA A 89 -10.01 20.52 10.20
N GLY A 90 -11.03 21.29 10.57
CA GLY A 90 -10.88 22.67 11.02
C GLY A 90 -10.95 23.72 9.89
N ASN A 91 -10.81 23.30 8.63
CA ASN A 91 -11.16 24.14 7.50
C ASN A 91 -12.66 23.97 7.22
N ASN A 92 -13.37 25.07 6.96
CA ASN A 92 -14.77 25.03 6.54
C ASN A 92 -14.91 24.95 5.02
N GLU A 93 -13.93 24.32 4.36
CA GLU A 93 -13.77 24.31 2.91
C GLU A 93 -13.46 22.89 2.44
N VAL A 94 -14.10 22.47 1.34
CA VAL A 94 -13.73 21.30 0.57
C VAL A 94 -13.14 21.74 -0.77
N ASN A 95 -11.93 21.28 -1.06
CA ASN A 95 -11.28 21.51 -2.34
C ASN A 95 -11.63 20.39 -3.32
N VAL A 96 -12.02 20.77 -4.54
CA VAL A 96 -12.37 19.84 -5.63
C VAL A 96 -11.34 19.94 -6.74
N SER A 97 -10.76 18.83 -7.15
CA SER A 97 -9.73 18.82 -8.20
C SER A 97 -9.87 17.60 -9.11
N THR A 98 -9.13 17.62 -10.23
CA THR A 98 -8.97 16.45 -11.11
C THR A 98 -7.48 16.08 -11.11
N PRO A 99 -7.01 15.26 -10.17
CA PRO A 99 -5.60 14.93 -10.07
C PRO A 99 -5.12 14.18 -11.31
N SER A 100 -3.88 14.41 -11.72
CA SER A 100 -3.20 13.57 -12.69
C SER A 100 -3.12 12.13 -12.19
N ALA A 101 -2.91 11.17 -13.10
CA ALA A 101 -2.75 9.76 -12.72
C ALA A 101 -1.63 9.55 -11.70
N SER A 102 -0.54 10.33 -11.78
CA SER A 102 0.56 10.30 -10.81
C SER A 102 0.18 10.84 -9.44
N GLU A 103 -0.59 11.92 -9.38
CA GLU A 103 -1.05 12.50 -8.11
C GLU A 103 -2.06 11.58 -7.43
N ALA A 104 -3.03 11.06 -8.20
CA ALA A 104 -3.98 10.05 -7.74
C ALA A 104 -3.28 8.83 -7.12
N ALA A 105 -2.19 8.39 -7.75
CA ALA A 105 -1.39 7.28 -7.26
C ALA A 105 -0.69 7.63 -5.93
N MET A 106 -0.20 8.84 -5.73
CA MET A 106 0.46 9.19 -4.46
C MET A 106 -0.48 9.18 -3.26
N MET A 107 -1.78 9.44 -3.46
CA MET A 107 -2.77 9.43 -2.39
C MET A 107 -3.18 8.04 -1.95
N ASN A 108 -3.04 7.03 -2.82
CA ASN A 108 -3.35 5.65 -2.50
C ASN A 108 -2.10 4.94 -1.92
N PRO A 109 -2.08 4.57 -0.62
CA PRO A 109 -0.94 3.88 -0.01
C PRO A 109 -0.65 2.52 -0.66
N TYR A 110 -1.58 1.95 -1.42
CA TYR A 110 -1.41 0.70 -2.17
C TYR A 110 -0.95 0.88 -3.62
N THR A 111 -0.57 2.09 -4.01
CA THR A 111 0.01 2.36 -5.34
C THR A 111 1.27 1.56 -5.65
N PHE A 112 1.96 1.02 -4.62
CA PHE A 112 3.03 0.06 -4.85
C PHE A 112 2.60 -1.11 -5.73
N THR A 113 1.33 -1.53 -5.71
CA THR A 113 0.77 -2.64 -6.51
C THR A 113 0.87 -2.43 -8.03
N SER A 114 1.12 -1.20 -8.49
CA SER A 114 1.40 -0.89 -9.90
C SER A 114 2.81 -0.32 -10.11
N LEU A 115 3.37 0.43 -9.14
CA LEU A 115 4.68 1.08 -9.27
C LEU A 115 5.82 0.14 -9.62
N TYR A 116 5.86 -1.07 -9.05
CA TYR A 116 7.00 -1.98 -9.26
C TYR A 116 7.15 -2.46 -10.71
N LYS A 117 6.13 -2.27 -11.56
CA LYS A 117 6.11 -2.77 -12.93
C LYS A 117 7.01 -1.97 -13.87
N LYS A 118 7.31 -0.70 -13.55
CA LYS A 118 8.13 0.19 -14.41
C LYS A 118 8.79 1.30 -13.62
N GLY A 119 10.05 1.60 -13.91
CA GLY A 119 10.76 2.76 -13.37
C GLY A 119 11.34 2.57 -11.96
N TYR A 120 11.32 1.35 -11.43
CA TYR A 120 11.86 1.01 -10.11
C TYR A 120 12.68 -0.27 -10.16
N ASN A 121 13.83 -0.24 -9.49
CA ASN A 121 14.59 -1.44 -9.16
C ASN A 121 13.95 -2.09 -7.92
N THR A 122 13.94 -3.42 -7.87
CA THR A 122 13.31 -4.17 -6.79
C THR A 122 14.31 -5.06 -6.06
N SER A 123 14.15 -5.21 -4.75
CA SER A 123 14.89 -6.19 -3.95
C SER A 123 14.01 -6.77 -2.85
N ILE A 124 14.36 -7.95 -2.36
CA ILE A 124 13.61 -8.67 -1.32
C ILE A 124 14.57 -9.23 -0.29
N LYS A 125 14.12 -9.28 0.96
CA LYS A 125 14.79 -10.01 2.03
C LYS A 125 13.79 -10.60 3.02
N ASP A 126 14.25 -11.60 3.75
CA ASP A 126 13.56 -12.06 4.96
C ASP A 126 13.61 -11.00 6.06
N THR A 127 12.51 -10.89 6.80
CA THR A 127 12.42 -10.00 7.96
C THR A 127 11.51 -10.61 9.03
N LYS A 128 11.46 -9.98 10.20
CA LYS A 128 10.43 -10.25 11.20
C LYS A 128 9.62 -8.98 11.44
N TYR A 129 8.31 -9.13 11.53
CA TYR A 129 7.41 -8.04 11.89
C TYR A 129 6.43 -8.53 12.95
N ALA A 130 6.36 -7.80 14.07
CA ALA A 130 5.60 -8.21 15.26
C ALA A 130 5.88 -9.67 15.67
N GLY A 131 7.15 -10.07 15.65
CA GLY A 131 7.61 -11.43 16.02
C GLY A 131 7.38 -12.52 14.96
N LYS A 132 6.66 -12.23 13.86
CA LYS A 132 6.35 -13.21 12.81
C LYS A 132 7.33 -13.12 11.64
N PRO A 133 7.76 -14.25 11.03
CA PRO A 133 8.49 -14.23 9.77
C PRO A 133 7.68 -13.56 8.67
N CYS A 134 8.31 -12.65 7.92
CA CYS A 134 7.71 -11.86 6.86
C CYS A 134 8.73 -11.65 5.74
N LYS A 135 8.26 -11.12 4.61
CA LYS A 135 9.13 -10.62 3.54
C LYS A 135 9.10 -9.10 3.51
N GLU A 136 10.25 -8.45 3.39
CA GLU A 136 10.34 -7.03 3.07
C GLU A 136 10.77 -6.89 1.61
N VAL A 137 9.97 -6.17 0.84
CA VAL A 137 10.27 -5.82 -0.55
C VAL A 137 10.55 -4.32 -0.63
N ALA A 138 11.65 -3.96 -1.29
CA ALA A 138 12.04 -2.58 -1.53
C ALA A 138 11.91 -2.22 -3.01
N LEU A 139 11.36 -1.04 -3.28
CA LEU A 139 11.36 -0.37 -4.57
C LEU A 139 12.24 0.87 -4.50
N GLN A 140 13.17 1.00 -5.43
CA GLN A 140 14.05 2.15 -5.56
C GLN A 140 13.83 2.79 -6.93
N ALA A 141 13.44 4.06 -6.96
CA ALA A 141 13.22 4.77 -8.21
C ALA A 141 14.52 4.79 -9.04
N GLN A 142 14.39 4.51 -10.33
CA GLN A 142 15.49 4.65 -11.29
C GLN A 142 15.73 6.12 -11.65
N ASN A 143 14.67 6.95 -11.62
CA ASN A 143 14.72 8.38 -11.91
C ASN A 143 14.57 9.21 -10.62
N LYS A 144 15.51 10.14 -10.40
CA LYS A 144 15.49 11.09 -9.27
C LYS A 144 14.33 12.09 -9.32
N GLY A 145 13.72 12.29 -10.49
CA GLY A 145 12.53 13.13 -10.67
C GLY A 145 11.23 12.50 -10.16
N ASN A 146 11.21 11.18 -9.90
CA ASN A 146 10.01 10.51 -9.41
C ASN A 146 9.62 11.03 -8.01
N GLN A 147 8.33 11.27 -7.78
CA GLN A 147 7.85 11.77 -6.49
C GLN A 147 8.07 10.76 -5.35
N ILE A 148 7.95 9.46 -5.65
CA ILE A 148 8.28 8.36 -4.75
C ILE A 148 9.69 7.90 -5.10
N GLN A 149 10.66 8.20 -4.23
CA GLN A 149 12.05 7.81 -4.44
C GLN A 149 12.36 6.41 -3.90
N ARG A 150 11.71 6.04 -2.79
CA ARG A 150 11.86 4.71 -2.19
C ARG A 150 10.56 4.26 -1.56
N LEU A 151 10.27 2.97 -1.68
CA LEU A 151 9.12 2.36 -1.04
C LEU A 151 9.54 1.01 -0.44
N LEU A 152 9.13 0.75 0.79
CA LEU A 152 9.33 -0.54 1.47
C LEU A 152 7.96 -1.11 1.82
N VAL A 153 7.72 -2.37 1.49
CA VAL A 153 6.51 -3.11 1.90
C VAL A 153 6.91 -4.34 2.67
N ILE A 154 6.37 -4.50 3.87
CA ILE A 154 6.43 -5.75 4.62
C ILE A 154 5.13 -6.50 4.41
N VAL A 155 5.22 -7.77 4.02
CA VAL A 155 4.07 -8.66 3.81
C VAL A 155 4.18 -9.94 4.64
N ASP A 156 3.04 -10.47 5.06
CA ASP A 156 2.95 -11.78 5.72
C ASP A 156 3.08 -12.95 4.73
N ALA A 157 3.07 -14.17 5.24
CA ALA A 157 3.12 -15.41 4.44
C ALA A 157 1.94 -15.56 3.46
N ASN A 158 0.83 -14.84 3.69
CA ASN A 158 -0.36 -14.81 2.87
C ASN A 158 -0.39 -13.59 1.93
N TYR A 159 0.75 -12.90 1.74
CA TYR A 159 0.91 -11.72 0.90
C TYR A 159 0.09 -10.50 1.33
N THR A 160 -0.42 -10.48 2.56
CA THR A 160 -1.12 -9.33 3.16
C THR A 160 -0.09 -8.28 3.57
N PRO A 161 -0.22 -7.03 3.10
CA PRO A 161 0.64 -5.94 3.56
C PRO A 161 0.41 -5.66 5.05
N LEU A 162 1.52 -5.50 5.78
CA LEU A 162 1.53 -5.19 7.22
C LEU A 162 2.15 -3.83 7.51
N ASN A 163 3.12 -3.42 6.68
CA ASN A 163 3.80 -2.14 6.83
C ASN A 163 4.21 -1.58 5.48
N ILE A 164 3.98 -0.29 5.27
CA ILE A 164 4.40 0.42 4.06
C ILE A 164 5.19 1.64 4.49
N ARG A 165 6.38 1.86 3.94
CA ARG A 165 7.17 3.07 4.14
C ARG A 165 7.46 3.71 2.81
N ILE A 166 7.19 5.01 2.69
CA ILE A 166 7.41 5.78 1.47
C ILE A 166 8.38 6.91 1.79
N LYS A 167 9.43 7.03 0.97
CA LYS A 167 10.32 8.20 0.94
C LYS A 167 9.98 9.01 -0.30
N ASN A 168 9.57 10.25 -0.12
CA ASN A 168 9.32 11.16 -1.23
C ASN A 168 10.63 11.77 -1.77
N LYS A 169 10.55 12.54 -2.86
CA LYS A 169 11.70 13.22 -3.48
C LYS A 169 12.37 14.26 -2.57
N GLN A 170 11.62 14.85 -1.64
CA GLN A 170 12.15 15.77 -0.63
C GLN A 170 12.88 15.05 0.51
N GLY A 171 12.84 13.71 0.52
CA GLY A 171 13.54 12.87 1.48
C GLY A 171 12.77 12.55 2.75
N ASN A 172 11.53 13.03 2.87
CA ASN A 172 10.66 12.77 4.02
C ASN A 172 10.11 11.35 3.96
N TRP A 173 10.07 10.69 5.12
CA TRP A 173 9.48 9.37 5.26
C TRP A 173 8.07 9.46 5.82
N ILE A 174 7.19 8.62 5.29
CA ILE A 174 5.88 8.33 5.87
C ILE A 174 5.79 6.81 6.04
N ARG A 175 5.32 6.35 7.19
CA ARG A 175 5.07 4.94 7.49
C ARG A 175 3.58 4.73 7.72
N PHE A 176 3.03 3.69 7.11
CA PHE A 176 1.71 3.17 7.37
C PHE A 176 1.86 1.79 8.01
N ALA A 177 1.49 1.66 9.27
CA ALA A 177 1.37 0.37 9.95
C ALA A 177 -0.08 -0.11 9.86
N ILE A 178 -0.32 -1.19 9.13
CA ILE A 178 -1.66 -1.72 8.89
C ILE A 178 -2.11 -2.46 10.14
N THR A 179 -3.24 -2.04 10.70
CA THR A 179 -3.84 -2.62 11.91
C THR A 179 -5.02 -3.51 11.57
N GLU A 180 -5.67 -3.30 10.42
CA GLU A 180 -6.80 -4.11 9.97
C GLU A 180 -6.86 -4.18 8.43
N PHE A 181 -7.19 -5.35 7.89
CA PHE A 181 -7.38 -5.61 6.47
C PHE A 181 -8.69 -6.39 6.26
N LYS A 182 -9.73 -5.72 5.77
CA LYS A 182 -11.10 -6.24 5.62
C LYS A 182 -11.54 -6.24 4.15
N PRO A 183 -11.41 -7.36 3.42
CA PRO A 183 -11.88 -7.48 2.05
C PRO A 183 -13.42 -7.59 1.98
N ASN A 184 -13.96 -7.58 0.76
CA ASN A 184 -15.36 -7.84 0.43
C ASN A 184 -16.38 -6.98 1.21
N GLN A 185 -16.04 -5.72 1.46
CA GLN A 185 -16.94 -4.78 2.12
C GLN A 185 -18.12 -4.42 1.20
N GLN A 186 -19.32 -4.41 1.75
CA GLN A 186 -20.52 -3.99 1.05
C GLN A 186 -20.56 -2.46 1.02
N VAL A 187 -20.04 -1.86 -0.06
CA VAL A 187 -19.99 -0.40 -0.21
C VAL A 187 -20.47 0.06 -1.58
N SER A 188 -21.36 1.04 -1.56
CA SER A 188 -21.89 1.72 -2.73
C SER A 188 -20.83 2.64 -3.36
N ASN A 189 -21.03 2.97 -4.63
CA ASN A 189 -20.14 3.92 -5.32
C ASN A 189 -20.23 5.35 -4.76
N SER A 190 -21.33 5.71 -4.09
CA SER A 190 -21.50 7.02 -3.46
C SER A 190 -20.54 7.27 -2.30
N ALA A 191 -20.02 6.21 -1.65
CA ALA A 191 -19.06 6.35 -0.57
C ALA A 191 -17.73 6.98 -0.99
N PHE A 192 -17.42 6.99 -2.29
CA PHE A 192 -16.18 7.51 -2.88
C PHE A 192 -16.34 8.94 -3.41
N ARG A 193 -17.45 9.61 -3.11
CA ARG A 193 -17.74 10.97 -3.51
C ARG A 193 -18.13 11.79 -2.29
N PHE A 194 -17.66 13.03 -2.23
CA PHE A 194 -18.12 13.97 -1.22
C PHE A 194 -19.60 14.28 -1.40
N ASN A 195 -20.35 14.29 -0.30
CA ASN A 195 -21.77 14.62 -0.28
C ASN A 195 -21.97 15.89 0.57
N PRO A 196 -22.28 17.05 -0.06
CA PRO A 196 -22.48 18.30 0.67
C PRO A 196 -23.58 18.23 1.74
N LYS A 197 -24.55 17.32 1.59
CA LYS A 197 -25.62 17.13 2.59
C LYS A 197 -25.10 16.62 3.94
N ASP A 198 -23.95 15.95 3.93
CA ASP A 198 -23.33 15.42 5.16
C ASP A 198 -22.53 16.52 5.89
N PHE A 199 -22.30 17.67 5.25
CA PHE A 199 -21.46 18.78 5.73
C PHE A 199 -22.17 20.12 5.49
N PRO A 200 -23.20 20.47 6.29
CA PRO A 200 -23.89 21.74 6.13
C PRO A 200 -22.93 22.92 6.35
N ASN A 201 -23.10 23.99 5.58
CA ASN A 201 -22.31 25.22 5.62
C ASN A 201 -20.84 25.09 5.19
N ILE A 202 -20.42 23.96 4.64
CA ILE A 202 -19.11 23.82 4.02
C ILE A 202 -19.05 24.66 2.73
N GLU A 203 -17.96 25.39 2.55
CA GLU A 203 -17.67 26.06 1.29
C GLU A 203 -17.03 25.05 0.31
N ILE A 204 -17.44 25.10 -0.97
CA ILE A 204 -16.90 24.24 -2.01
C ILE A 204 -16.02 25.08 -2.93
N ILE A 205 -14.72 24.80 -2.91
CA ILE A 205 -13.74 25.44 -3.78
C ILE A 205 -13.42 24.50 -4.94
N ASP A 206 -13.88 24.83 -6.14
CA ASP A 206 -13.64 24.02 -7.34
C ASP A 206 -12.42 24.52 -8.12
N LEU A 207 -11.41 23.66 -8.25
CA LEU A 207 -10.10 23.94 -8.86
C LEU A 207 -9.88 23.19 -10.18
N ARG A 208 -10.93 22.59 -10.74
CA ARG A 208 -10.86 21.73 -11.95
C ARG A 208 -10.72 22.50 -13.26
#